data_AF-H3AD43-F1
#
_entry.id   AF-H3AD43-F1
#
_cell.length_a   1.000
_cell.length_b   1.000
_cell.length_c   1.000
_cell.angle_alpha   90.00
_cell.angle_beta   90.00
_cell.angle_gamma   90.00
#
_symmetry.space_group_name_H-M   'P 1'
#
loop_
_entity.id
_entity.type
_entity.pdbx_description
1 polymer ?
#
loop_
_entity_poly.entity_id
_entity_poly.type
_entity_poly.pdbx_seq_one_letter_code
_entity_poly.pdbx_strand_id
1 'polypeptide(L)'
;MSSILLMEAPVCLLENSSEAKLRLRPEALEILQLIEQPLVVVAVVRSYRTGKLFLMNKLAMKKTGFSLGSTVESHTKGIWMWCLPHPRNPDLCLVIIDTEGLRDVEKFFPLQSSSTLT
;
A
#
# COMPACT_ATOMS: atom_id res chain seq x y z
N MET A 1 29.21 2.03 -5.79
CA MET A 1 28.20 3.07 -6.06
C MET A 1 26.85 2.39 -5.93
N SER A 2 26.19 2.52 -4.78
CA SER A 2 24.87 1.91 -4.60
C SER A 2 23.86 2.71 -5.42
N SER A 3 23.31 2.07 -6.45
CA SER A 3 22.22 2.63 -7.24
C SER A 3 20.99 2.71 -6.34
N ILE A 4 20.64 3.93 -5.91
CA ILE A 4 19.45 4.15 -5.11
C ILE A 4 18.23 3.79 -5.98
N LEU A 5 17.42 2.86 -5.49
CA LEU A 5 16.21 2.39 -6.19
C LEU A 5 15.19 3.54 -6.26
N LEU A 6 15.03 4.13 -7.45
CA LEU A 6 14.01 5.13 -7.71
C LEU A 6 12.77 4.43 -8.29
N MET A 7 11.84 4.01 -7.44
CA MET A 7 10.56 3.52 -7.93
C MET A 7 9.73 4.69 -8.47
N GLU A 8 9.22 4.56 -9.69
CA GLU A 8 8.40 5.61 -10.29
C GLU A 8 7.02 5.70 -9.67
N ALA A 9 6.44 4.55 -9.31
CA ALA A 9 5.12 4.42 -8.71
C ALA A 9 5.10 3.37 -7.58
N PRO A 10 4.11 3.42 -6.68
CA PRO A 10 3.90 2.39 -5.67
C PRO A 10 3.59 1.01 -6.29
N VAL A 11 4.07 -0.04 -5.65
CA VAL A 11 3.80 -1.44 -6.02
C VAL A 11 2.98 -2.11 -4.92
N CYS A 12 2.06 -3.00 -5.29
CA CYS A 12 1.30 -3.79 -4.32
C CYS A 12 2.24 -4.79 -3.65
N LEU A 13 2.37 -4.73 -2.32
CA LEU A 13 3.17 -5.64 -1.52
C LEU A 13 2.34 -6.86 -1.13
N LEU A 14 1.20 -6.64 -0.47
CA LEU A 14 0.26 -7.70 -0.12
C LEU A 14 -1.06 -7.45 -0.83
N GLU A 15 -1.52 -8.38 -1.65
CA GLU A 15 -2.88 -8.36 -2.16
C GLU A 15 -3.81 -9.08 -1.19
N ASN A 16 -5.04 -8.58 -1.02
CA ASN A 16 -6.09 -9.29 -0.32
C ASN A 16 -6.88 -10.14 -1.32
N SER A 17 -6.75 -11.46 -1.28
CA SER A 17 -7.51 -12.34 -2.16
C SER A 17 -8.99 -12.42 -1.77
N SER A 18 -9.82 -12.91 -2.69
CA SER A 18 -11.25 -13.17 -2.46
C SER A 18 -11.53 -14.13 -1.29
N GLU A 19 -10.53 -14.89 -0.84
CA GLU A 19 -10.63 -15.81 0.31
C GLU A 19 -10.19 -15.17 1.64
N ALA A 20 -10.06 -13.84 1.71
CA ALA A 20 -9.49 -13.12 2.86
C ALA A 20 -8.06 -13.59 3.25
N LYS A 21 -7.31 -14.12 2.28
CA LYS A 21 -5.91 -14.48 2.46
C LYS A 21 -5.02 -13.39 1.89
N LEU A 22 -4.12 -12.88 2.71
CA LEU A 22 -3.06 -11.98 2.25
C LEU A 22 -2.04 -12.76 1.44
N ARG A 23 -1.78 -12.34 0.20
CA ARG A 23 -0.75 -12.92 -0.67
C ARG A 23 0.34 -11.90 -0.94
N LEU A 24 1.58 -12.30 -0.72
CA LEU A 24 2.75 -11.50 -1.07
C LEU A 24 2.93 -11.48 -2.59
N ARG A 25 3.10 -10.29 -3.16
CA ARG A 25 3.38 -10.11 -4.59
C ARG A 25 4.87 -10.39 -4.84
N PRO A 26 5.22 -11.33 -5.75
CA PRO A 26 6.62 -11.66 -6.06
C PRO A 26 7.44 -10.45 -6.51
N GLU A 27 6.85 -9.59 -7.35
CA GLU A 27 7.48 -8.35 -7.83
C GLU A 27 7.93 -7.44 -6.68
N ALA A 28 7.10 -7.29 -5.65
CA ALA A 28 7.46 -6.48 -4.48
C ALA A 28 8.60 -7.12 -3.66
N LEU A 29 8.62 -8.45 -3.58
CA LEU A 29 9.69 -9.19 -2.91
C LEU A 29 11.02 -9.04 -3.65
N GLU A 30 11.02 -9.16 -4.98
CA GLU A 30 12.21 -8.94 -5.82
C GLU A 30 12.78 -7.54 -5.61
N ILE A 31 11.93 -6.52 -5.58
CA ILE A 31 12.36 -5.14 -5.29
C ILE A 31 13.01 -5.05 -3.90
N LEU A 32 12.40 -5.63 -2.87
CA LEU A 32 12.95 -5.60 -1.50
C LEU A 32 14.29 -6.34 -1.39
N GLN A 33 14.46 -7.44 -2.13
CA GLN A 33 15.72 -8.21 -2.16
C GLN A 33 16.87 -7.46 -2.82
N LEU A 34 16.58 -6.50 -3.71
CA LEU A 34 17.58 -5.67 -4.38
C LEU A 34 18.08 -4.50 -3.50
N ILE A 35 17.43 -4.23 -2.36
CA ILE A 35 17.82 -3.10 -1.50
C ILE A 35 18.89 -3.54 -0.51
N GLU A 36 20.13 -3.09 -0.74
CA GLU A 36 21.26 -3.34 0.15
C GLU A 36 21.42 -2.26 1.25
N GLN A 37 20.75 -1.11 1.08
CA GLN A 37 20.85 0.02 2.00
C GLN A 37 19.99 -0.21 3.26
N PRO A 38 20.37 0.38 4.41
CA PRO A 38 19.50 0.41 5.57
C PRO A 38 18.16 1.10 5.25
N LEU A 39 17.06 0.50 5.73
CA LEU A 39 15.70 0.94 5.44
C LEU A 39 15.15 1.81 6.57
N VAL A 40 14.46 2.89 6.19
CA VAL A 40 13.55 3.63 7.07
C VAL A 40 12.14 3.39 6.57
N VAL A 41 11.30 2.74 7.37
CA VAL A 41 9.93 2.40 6.98
C VAL A 41 8.94 3.36 7.63
N VAL A 42 8.12 4.01 6.81
CA VAL A 42 7.01 4.87 7.25
C VAL A 42 5.71 4.22 6.80
N ALA A 43 5.03 3.56 7.74
CA ALA A 43 3.71 2.99 7.51
C ALA A 43 2.62 3.95 7.97
N VAL A 44 1.60 4.13 7.13
CA VAL A 44 0.40 4.88 7.51
C VAL A 44 -0.76 3.89 7.50
N VAL A 45 -1.53 3.84 8.59
CA VAL A 45 -2.73 3.02 8.74
C VAL A 45 -3.89 3.96 9.05
N ARG A 46 -5.07 3.77 8.43
CA ARG A 46 -6.21 4.64 8.73
C ARG A 46 -7.57 4.03 8.44
N SER A 47 -8.60 4.50 9.15
CA SER A 47 -9.99 4.31 8.72
C SER A 47 -10.30 5.22 7.53
N TYR A 48 -11.28 4.79 6.74
CA TYR A 48 -11.81 5.44 5.54
C TYR A 48 -11.87 7.00 5.57
N ARG A 49 -11.57 7.66 4.43
CA ARG A 49 -11.89 9.08 4.10
C ARG A 49 -11.15 10.24 4.80
N THR A 50 -9.82 10.23 4.89
CA THR A 50 -9.09 11.34 5.56
C THR A 50 -7.87 11.89 4.80
N GLY A 51 -7.80 11.74 3.47
CA GLY A 51 -6.73 12.38 2.68
C GLY A 51 -5.32 11.78 2.90
N LYS A 52 -5.25 10.49 3.24
CA LYS A 52 -4.00 9.76 3.50
C LYS A 52 -3.07 9.71 2.28
N LEU A 53 -3.61 9.41 1.10
CA LEU A 53 -2.84 9.37 -0.15
C LEU A 53 -2.24 10.74 -0.50
N PHE A 54 -2.91 11.84 -0.12
CA PHE A 54 -2.35 13.19 -0.24
C PHE A 54 -1.14 13.39 0.69
N LEU A 55 -1.21 12.93 1.94
CA LEU A 55 -0.06 12.94 2.86
C LEU A 55 1.09 12.07 2.34
N MET A 56 0.80 10.89 1.78
CA MET A 56 1.80 9.98 1.24
C MET A 56 2.52 10.58 0.02
N ASN A 57 1.78 11.18 -0.91
CA ASN A 57 2.37 11.88 -2.06
C ASN A 57 3.21 13.09 -1.61
N LYS A 58 2.78 13.81 -0.56
CA LYS A 58 3.60 14.88 0.05
C LYS A 58 4.89 14.36 0.67
N LEU A 59 4.85 13.23 1.39
CA LEU A 59 6.04 12.60 1.96
C LEU A 59 6.99 12.07 0.87
N ALA A 60 6.44 11.57 -0.23
CA ALA A 60 7.19 11.17 -1.41
C ALA A 60 7.76 12.35 -2.23
N MET A 61 7.43 13.59 -1.87
CA MET A 61 7.74 14.82 -2.63
C MET A 61 7.33 14.76 -4.13
N LYS A 62 6.43 13.85 -4.53
CA LYS A 62 5.93 13.74 -5.90
C LYS A 62 4.50 14.30 -6.01
N LYS A 63 4.19 14.94 -7.14
CA LYS A 63 2.84 15.45 -7.46
C LYS A 63 1.86 14.33 -7.87
N THR A 64 2.39 13.22 -8.38
CA THR A 64 1.67 12.03 -8.83
C THR A 64 2.33 10.79 -8.21
N GLY A 65 1.53 9.77 -7.87
CA GLY A 65 2.00 8.62 -7.11
C GLY A 65 0.84 7.70 -6.73
N PHE A 66 0.49 7.65 -5.45
CA PHE A 66 -0.70 6.93 -5.00
C PHE A 66 -1.97 7.55 -5.62
N SER A 67 -2.82 6.72 -6.23
CA SER A 67 -4.05 7.13 -6.93
C SER A 67 -5.05 7.77 -5.97
N LEU A 68 -5.30 9.08 -6.15
CA LEU A 68 -6.29 9.85 -5.40
C LEU A 68 -7.72 9.51 -5.88
N GLY A 69 -8.20 8.29 -5.62
CA GLY A 69 -9.58 7.92 -5.92
C GLY A 69 -10.57 8.73 -5.08
N SER A 70 -11.46 9.50 -5.73
CA SER A 70 -12.51 10.29 -5.08
C SER A 70 -13.82 9.52 -4.86
N THR A 71 -13.99 8.35 -5.48
CA THR A 71 -15.24 7.57 -5.48
C THR A 71 -15.37 6.59 -4.30
N VAL A 72 -16.60 6.13 -4.05
CA VAL A 72 -17.06 5.35 -2.87
C VAL A 72 -16.36 3.99 -2.72
N GLU A 73 -15.68 3.49 -3.74
CA GLU A 73 -14.98 2.21 -3.75
C GLU A 73 -13.56 2.28 -3.18
N SER A 74 -13.16 1.25 -2.43
CA SER A 74 -11.80 1.06 -1.94
C SER A 74 -10.85 0.76 -3.11
N HIS A 75 -10.27 1.80 -3.71
CA HIS A 75 -9.32 1.65 -4.84
C HIS A 75 -8.02 0.93 -4.45
N THR A 76 -7.61 0.99 -3.18
CA THR A 76 -6.43 0.28 -2.67
C THR A 76 -6.85 -0.93 -1.84
N LYS A 77 -6.99 -2.09 -2.48
CA LYS A 77 -7.09 -3.37 -1.78
C LYS A 77 -5.68 -3.84 -1.40
N GLY A 78 -5.50 -4.30 -0.16
CA GLY A 78 -4.20 -4.79 0.31
C GLY A 78 -3.23 -3.74 0.88
N ILE A 79 -1.94 -4.06 0.87
CA ILE A 79 -0.85 -3.22 1.37
C ILE A 79 0.05 -2.84 0.19
N TRP A 80 0.33 -1.57 0.04
CA TRP A 80 1.14 -1.00 -1.03
C TRP A 80 2.43 -0.44 -0.46
N MET A 81 3.52 -0.55 -1.21
CA MET A 81 4.82 -0.02 -0.82
C MET A 81 5.39 0.89 -1.91
N TRP A 82 6.20 1.87 -1.48
CA TRP A 82 6.93 2.74 -2.38
C TRP A 82 8.32 3.04 -1.81
N CYS A 83 9.36 2.55 -2.49
CA CYS A 83 10.76 2.77 -2.11
C CYS A 83 11.30 4.02 -2.81
N LEU A 84 11.94 4.90 -2.04
CA LEU A 84 12.43 6.19 -2.48
C LEU A 84 13.78 6.50 -1.82
N PRO A 85 14.62 7.38 -2.41
CA PRO A 85 15.75 7.96 -1.71
C PRO A 85 15.29 8.69 -0.44
N HIS A 86 16.00 8.52 0.67
CA HIS A 86 15.68 9.25 1.88
C HIS A 86 16.07 10.75 1.72
N PRO A 87 15.16 11.70 2.04
CA PRO A 87 15.32 13.11 1.65
C PRO A 87 16.45 13.86 2.35
N ARG A 88 17.02 13.30 3.41
CA ARG A 88 18.11 13.91 4.19
C ARG A 88 19.38 13.05 4.30
N ASN A 89 19.33 11.80 3.82
CA ASN A 89 20.44 10.87 3.96
C ASN A 89 20.49 9.98 2.72
N PRO A 90 21.47 10.17 1.83
CA PRO A 90 21.55 9.43 0.56
C PRO A 90 21.86 7.93 0.75
N ASP A 91 22.38 7.52 1.91
CA ASP A 91 22.74 6.14 2.20
C ASP A 91 21.54 5.31 2.72
N LEU A 92 20.38 5.94 2.88
CA LEU A 92 19.16 5.30 3.39
C LEU A 92 18.09 5.22 2.30
N CYS A 93 17.35 4.11 2.32
CA CYS A 93 16.13 3.96 1.52
C CYS A 93 14.91 4.23 2.41
N LEU A 94 14.04 5.14 1.96
CA LEU A 94 12.75 5.41 2.57
C LEU A 94 11.70 4.49 1.93
N VAL A 95 11.07 3.65 2.73
CA VAL A 95 9.95 2.81 2.30
C VAL A 95 8.66 3.36 2.88
N ILE A 96 7.80 3.85 2.00
CA ILE A 96 6.46 4.29 2.34
C ILE A 96 5.50 3.11 2.22
N ILE A 97 4.74 2.80 3.28
CA ILE A 97 3.73 1.74 3.27
C ILE A 97 2.33 2.34 3.45
N ASP A 98 1.46 2.10 2.47
CA ASP A 98 0.04 2.46 2.50
C ASP A 98 -0.81 1.20 2.67
N THR A 99 -1.56 1.10 3.77
CA THR A 99 -2.52 0.02 3.99
C THR A 99 -3.94 0.36 3.55
N GLU A 100 -4.69 -0.64 3.13
CA GLU A 100 -6.14 -0.59 2.96
C GLU A 100 -6.85 0.01 4.19
N GLY A 101 -7.96 0.72 3.94
CA GLY A 101 -8.74 1.38 4.97
C GLY A 101 -9.52 0.40 5.84
N LEU A 102 -9.45 0.56 7.16
CA LEU A 102 -10.30 -0.19 8.09
C LEU A 102 -11.74 0.35 7.97
N ARG A 103 -12.61 -0.38 7.27
CA ARG A 103 -14.06 -0.21 7.01
C ARG A 103 -14.35 -0.25 5.51
N ASP A 104 -14.25 -1.45 4.95
CA ASP A 104 -15.04 -1.83 3.80
C ASP A 104 -16.31 -2.50 4.37
N VAL A 105 -17.46 -1.84 4.26
CA VAL A 105 -18.71 -2.29 4.90
C VAL A 105 -19.16 -3.64 4.33
N GLU A 106 -18.62 -4.05 3.18
CA GLU A 106 -18.85 -5.36 2.56
C GLU A 106 -18.12 -6.52 3.24
N LYS A 107 -17.04 -6.28 4.01
CA LYS A 107 -16.26 -7.38 4.62
C LYS A 107 -16.86 -7.94 5.92
N PHE A 108 -17.94 -7.35 6.43
CA PHE A 108 -18.52 -7.72 7.74
C PHE A 108 -19.81 -8.54 7.67
N PHE A 109 -20.33 -8.85 6.47
CA PHE A 109 -21.50 -9.72 6.35
C PHE A 109 -21.26 -10.79 5.29
N PRO A 110 -20.76 -11.99 5.65
CA PRO A 110 -21.09 -13.16 4.85
C PRO A 110 -22.60 -13.32 4.95
N LEU A 111 -23.31 -13.04 3.84
CA LEU A 111 -24.71 -13.45 3.69
C LEU A 111 -24.75 -14.97 3.77
N GLN A 112 -24.86 -15.52 4.98
CA GLN A 112 -25.54 -16.79 5.17
C GLN A 112 -27.03 -16.53 4.98
N SER A 113 -27.47 -16.48 3.72
CA SER A 113 -28.88 -16.68 3.41
C SER A 113 -29.17 -18.18 3.44
N SER A 114 -29.21 -18.73 4.65
CA SER A 114 -29.93 -19.97 4.93
C SER A 114 -31.40 -19.60 5.05
N SER A 115 -32.17 -19.79 3.99
CA SER A 115 -33.63 -19.88 4.11
C SER A 115 -34.12 -20.92 3.13
N THR A 116 -34.21 -22.15 3.65
CA THR A 116 -35.13 -23.20 3.21
C THR A 116 -36.50 -22.58 2.98
N LEU A 117 -37.04 -22.69 1.77
CA LEU A 117 -38.47 -22.50 1.52
C LEU A 117 -39.06 -23.87 1.18
N THR A 118 -39.98 -24.27 2.05
CA THR A 118 -41.01 -25.31 1.90
C THR A 118 -41.75 -25.25 0.58
#